data_AF-A0A0M0HQL0-F1
#
_entry.id   AF-A0A0M0HQL0-F1
#
_cell.length_a   1.000
_cell.length_b   1.000
_cell.length_c   1.000
_cell.angle_alpha   90.00
_cell.angle_beta   90.00
_cell.angle_gamma   90.00
#
_symmetry.space_group_name_H-M   'P 1'
#
loop_
_entity.id
_entity.type
_entity.pdbx_description
1 polymer ?
#
loop_
_entity_poly.entity_id
_entity_poly.type
_entity_poly.pdbx_seq_one_letter_code
_entity_poly.pdbx_strand_id
1 'polypeptide(L)' 'MRKPVRKTGKKMRKNDFEERFSLMVGEYNKAKEVLDSMEEGTSEYAAQKKTCDRLFANAERYINRK' A
#
# COMPACT_ATOMS: atom_id res chain seq x y z
N MET A 1 30.25 -25.62 15.85
CA MET A 1 29.68 -25.87 14.51
C MET A 1 28.82 -24.67 14.10
N ARG A 2 29.15 -23.98 13.01
CA ARG A 2 28.35 -22.83 12.53
C ARG A 2 27.14 -23.37 11.77
N LYS A 3 25.92 -23.13 12.28
CA LYS A 3 24.66 -23.53 11.61
C LYS A 3 24.58 -22.85 10.24
N PRO A 4 24.31 -23.59 9.14
CA PRO A 4 24.13 -22.97 7.84
C PRO A 4 22.81 -22.19 7.84
N VAL A 5 22.90 -20.87 7.72
CA VAL A 5 21.75 -20.01 7.45
C VAL A 5 21.20 -20.43 6.09
N ARG A 6 20.08 -21.16 6.09
CA ARG A 6 19.37 -21.56 4.88
C ARG A 6 19.04 -20.29 4.11
N LYS A 7 19.74 -20.05 3.00
CA LYS A 7 19.38 -19.01 2.03
C LYS A 7 18.05 -19.43 1.42
N THR A 8 16.94 -18.98 2.00
CA THR A 8 15.60 -19.16 1.46
C THR A 8 15.50 -18.36 0.16
N GLY A 9 15.77 -19.08 -0.92
CA GLY A 9 15.08 -19.00 -2.20
C GLY A 9 14.65 -17.62 -2.68
N LYS A 10 15.46 -17.06 -3.59
CA LYS A 10 15.17 -15.96 -4.52
C LYS A 10 13.87 -16.12 -5.35
N LYS A 11 13.06 -17.17 -5.16
CA LYS A 11 11.86 -17.50 -5.95
C LYS A 11 10.52 -17.04 -5.34
N MET A 12 10.48 -16.59 -4.07
CA MET A 12 9.23 -16.11 -3.44
C MET A 12 8.84 -14.69 -3.86
N ARG A 13 9.77 -13.94 -4.48
CA ARG A 13 9.66 -12.48 -4.65
C ARG A 13 8.64 -11.97 -5.66
N LYS A 14 8.07 -12.81 -6.54
CA LYS A 14 7.09 -12.33 -7.54
C LYS A 14 5.66 -12.31 -7.01
N ASN A 15 5.24 -13.35 -6.28
CA ASN A 15 3.92 -13.34 -5.61
C ASN A 15 3.85 -12.27 -4.52
N ASP A 16 4.94 -12.09 -3.75
CA ASP A 16 5.00 -11.07 -2.71
C ASP A 16 4.73 -9.65 -3.23
N PHE A 17 5.09 -9.36 -4.49
CA PHE A 17 4.88 -8.03 -5.07
C PHE A 17 3.40 -7.78 -5.38
N GLU A 18 2.76 -8.69 -6.09
CA GLU A 18 1.36 -8.56 -6.51
C GLU A 18 0.42 -8.61 -5.31
N GLU A 19 0.72 -9.48 -4.34
CA GLU A 19 -0.02 -9.54 -3.07
C GLU A 19 0.11 -8.24 -2.28
N ARG A 20 1.33 -7.73 -2.07
CA ARG A 20 1.56 -6.46 -1.36
C ARG A 20 0.98 -5.26 -2.11
N PHE A 21 1.08 -5.25 -3.43
CA PHE A 21 0.49 -4.20 -4.24
C PHE A 21 -1.03 -4.22 -4.16
N SER A 22 -1.64 -5.41 -4.23
CA SER A 22 -3.09 -5.58 -4.06
C SER A 22 -3.56 -5.12 -2.68
N LEU A 23 -2.77 -5.37 -1.63
CA LEU A 23 -3.04 -4.83 -0.29
C LEU A 23 -2.97 -3.30 -0.26
N MET A 24 -1.92 -2.70 -0.83
CA MET A 24 -1.78 -1.23 -0.90
C MET A 24 -2.92 -0.56 -1.67
N VAL A 25 -3.30 -1.12 -2.83
CA VAL A 25 -4.42 -0.61 -3.63
C VAL A 25 -5.75 -0.83 -2.90
N GLY A 26 -5.91 -1.97 -2.22
CA GLY A 26 -7.09 -2.24 -1.39
C GLY A 26 -7.26 -1.26 -0.23
N GLU A 27 -6.17 -0.90 0.45
CA GLU A 27 -6.18 0.13 1.50
C GLU A 27 -6.55 1.50 0.95
N TYR A 28 -6.00 1.89 -0.20
CA TYR A 28 -6.36 3.12 -0.89
C TYR A 28 -7.86 3.15 -1.25
N ASN A 29 -8.38 2.08 -1.86
CA ASN A 29 -9.79 2.01 -2.25
C ASN A 29 -10.73 2.12 -1.05
N LYS A 30 -10.42 1.44 0.06
CA LYS A 30 -11.19 1.59 1.31
C LYS A 30 -11.15 3.02 1.85
N ALA A 31 -9.97 3.63 1.88
CA ALA A 31 -9.83 5.01 2.34
C ALA A 31 -10.59 5.99 1.44
N LYS A 32 -10.65 5.70 0.14
CA LYS A 32 -11.40 6.46 -0.87
C LYS A 32 -12.91 6.30 -0.73
N GLU A 33 -13.42 5.08 -0.51
CA GLU A 33 -14.84 4.87 -0.21
C GLU A 33 -15.29 5.68 1.01
N VAL A 34 -14.46 5.72 2.05
CA VAL A 34 -14.71 6.58 3.23
C VAL A 34 -14.70 8.05 2.82
N LEU A 35 -13.72 8.49 2.04
CA LEU A 35 -13.65 9.88 1.56
C LEU A 35 -14.88 10.28 0.74
N ASP A 36 -15.33 9.40 -0.16
CA ASP A 36 -16.48 9.63 -1.03
C ASP A 36 -17.81 9.64 -0.24
N SER A 37 -17.85 8.97 0.92
CA SER A 37 -18.99 9.01 1.84
C SER A 37 -19.01 10.24 2.77
N MET A 38 -17.91 11.01 2.82
CA MET A 38 -17.80 12.22 3.65
C MET A 38 -18.19 13.47 2.88
N GLU A 39 -18.70 14.48 3.59
CA GLU A 39 -19.01 15.78 2.98
C GLU A 39 -17.73 16.55 2.64
N GLU A 40 -17.62 16.92 1.35
CA GLU A 40 -16.57 17.77 0.83
C GLU A 40 -16.55 19.13 1.56
N GLY A 41 -15.37 19.60 1.94
CA GLY A 41 -15.19 20.89 2.61
C GLY A 41 -15.10 20.83 4.14
N THR A 42 -15.31 19.66 4.75
CA THR A 42 -15.04 19.46 6.18
C THR A 42 -13.54 19.27 6.45
N SER A 43 -13.09 19.60 7.67
CA SER A 43 -11.71 19.35 8.09
C SER A 43 -11.36 17.86 8.09
N GLU A 44 -12.36 17.01 8.33
CA GLU A 44 -12.24 15.55 8.33
C GLU A 44 -12.04 15.01 6.91
N TYR A 45 -12.79 15.53 5.93
CA TYR A 45 -12.56 15.23 4.51
C TYR A 45 -11.14 15.61 4.08
N ALA A 46 -10.65 16.79 4.48
CA ALA A 46 -9.29 17.22 4.16
C ALA A 46 -8.22 16.32 4.80
N ALA A 47 -8.46 15.80 6.00
CA ALA A 47 -7.58 14.84 6.66
C ALA A 47 -7.60 13.48 5.94
N GLN A 48 -8.79 12.98 5.60
CA GLN A 48 -8.97 11.71 4.89
C GLN A 48 -8.40 11.76 3.47
N LYS A 49 -8.52 12.89 2.78
CA LYS A 49 -7.91 13.13 1.46
C LYS A 49 -6.38 13.06 1.53
N LYS A 50 -5.76 13.66 2.54
CA LYS A 50 -4.31 13.53 2.77
C LYS A 50 -3.88 12.08 3.01
N THR A 51 -4.71 11.29 3.70
CA THR A 51 -4.48 9.87 3.90
C THR A 51 -4.52 9.12 2.57
N CYS A 52 -5.52 9.38 1.73
CA CYS A 52 -5.62 8.80 0.39
C CYS A 52 -4.41 9.19 -0.48
N ASP A 53 -4.02 10.46 -0.48
CA ASP A 53 -2.87 10.96 -1.23
C ASP A 53 -1.57 10.26 -0.78
N ARG A 54 -1.40 10.02 0.53
CA ARG A 54 -0.24 9.29 1.07
C ARG A 54 -0.25 7.82 0.65
N LEU A 55 -1.39 7.14 0.71
CA LEU A 55 -1.53 5.73 0.29
C LEU A 55 -1.25 5.58 -1.21
N PHE A 56 -1.76 6.51 -2.01
CA PHE A 56 -1.50 6.57 -3.44
C PHE A 56 -0.02 6.75 -3.74
N ALA A 57 0.63 7.76 -3.12
CA ALA A 57 2.07 7.99 -3.30
C ALA A 57 2.92 6.80 -2.84
N ASN A 58 2.47 6.04 -1.83
CA ASN A 58 3.14 4.82 -1.40
C ASN A 58 3.04 3.73 -2.49
N ALA A 59 1.85 3.50 -3.03
CA ALA A 59 1.63 2.55 -4.13
C ALA A 59 2.44 2.93 -5.39
N GLU A 60 2.45 4.21 -5.78
CA GLU A 60 3.25 4.70 -6.90
C GLU A 60 4.75 4.48 -6.68
N ARG A 61 5.28 4.81 -5.49
CA ARG A 61 6.68 4.55 -5.14
C ARG A 61 6.98 3.06 -5.13
N TYR A 62 6.04 2.22 -4.72
CA TYR A 62 6.21 0.78 -4.70
C TYR A 62 6.36 0.20 -6.11
N ILE A 63 5.60 0.71 -7.08
CA ILE A 63 5.73 0.36 -8.50
C ILE A 63 7.05 0.92 -9.07
N ASN A 64 7.33 2.20 -8.86
CA ASN A 64 8.48 2.91 -9.44
C ASN A 64 9.84 2.47 -8.87
N ARG A 65 9.85 1.79 -7.72
CA ARG A 65 11.06 1.22 -7.11
C ARG A 65 11.44 -0.14 -7.71
N LYS A 66 10.55 -0.75 -8.51
CA LYS A 66 10.78 -2.02 -9.19
C LYS A 66 11.41 -1.80 -10.56
#